data_AF-T0WUI9-F1
#
_entry.id   AF-T0WUI9-F1
#
_cell.length_a   1.000
_cell.length_b   1.000
_cell.length_c   1.000
_cell.angle_alpha   90.00
_cell.angle_beta   90.00
_cell.angle_gamma   90.00
#
_symmetry.space_group_name_H-M   'P 1'
#
loop_
_entity.id
_entity.type
_entity.pdbx_description
1 polymer ?
#
loop_
_entity_poly.entity_id
_entity_poly.type
_entity_poly.pdbx_seq_one_letter_code
_entity_poly.pdbx_strand_id
1 'polypeptide(L)'
;MDNFINELLNILSKMGFTYNKIHERTGIAKLNLSKWRNGESKPNQDNLLKLRNFTLEVLTENDFNFPLKKEYREPLENFYRYTEEVLQEMPRNNNKEATILSDHADNQEALRFLKPSLDFGLFDSYINFNSRSGFNLDHKRQIERKIKKQYQSMFVLNFNLLIDFIDNNSEKNVKALLCENWTRERAEQFYNNLPHEEDYEELEGISFISSIAEFWLAQELKVSKTQIRNWKIGKDFPTEENLSKLKKLLHLNGKMAFLGYEFPKWQLEGMFLPDIDEKLRKKDEDFLYYETLEFFTQVLFFYCGKSLVIKQLKDDMENSLTEEVQENVVTEFFREFHNLKVVREIIPNEEAYKNLPNLASYLDMSDQQVDYIIRKDETLLSRIFKKEHVDLLKEVSENRCFVEEQKEQLDELVSLLENGKGIKFPYFKFKFLYSPDNHSVEDVEEIAKGLALFLTVPSVFKWFHSDYSFENLSDKESSEVIDFANLALLNNNQELKEKVKRYAVEKLRSNIDLPYCDLLAFFDDLLVPSIVEKIFGKK
;
A
#
# COMPACT_ATOMS: atom_id res chain seq x y z
N MET A 1 17.68 17.36 -5.12
CA MET A 1 17.48 18.47 -4.15
C MET A 1 18.37 19.68 -4.46
N ASP A 2 19.71 19.54 -4.55
CA ASP A 2 20.61 20.71 -4.68
C ASP A 2 20.42 21.53 -5.98
N ASN A 3 20.01 20.88 -7.08
CA ASN A 3 19.77 21.57 -8.35
C ASN A 3 18.50 22.45 -8.32
N PHE A 4 17.41 21.96 -7.72
CA PHE A 4 16.11 22.64 -7.71
C PHE A 4 16.07 23.91 -6.85
N ILE A 5 16.76 23.92 -5.70
CA ILE A 5 16.82 25.12 -4.84
C ILE A 5 17.68 26.21 -5.47
N ASN A 6 18.80 25.84 -6.07
CA ASN A 6 19.63 26.81 -6.80
C ASN A 6 18.85 27.39 -7.99
N GLU A 7 18.14 26.55 -8.75
CA GLU A 7 17.27 26.98 -9.84
C GLU A 7 16.15 27.92 -9.37
N LEU A 8 15.48 27.60 -8.26
CA LEU A 8 14.50 28.49 -7.61
C LEU A 8 15.13 29.84 -7.23
N LEU A 9 16.26 29.84 -6.52
CA LEU A 9 16.88 31.09 -6.07
C LEU A 9 17.38 31.94 -7.26
N ASN A 10 17.82 31.30 -8.34
CA ASN A 10 18.17 32.00 -9.57
C ASN A 10 16.95 32.58 -10.28
N ILE A 11 15.83 31.86 -10.33
CA ILE A 11 14.62 32.37 -10.99
C ILE A 11 14.00 33.53 -10.21
N LEU A 12 13.93 33.40 -8.89
CA LEU A 12 13.49 34.47 -7.99
C LEU A 12 14.39 35.71 -8.11
N SER A 13 15.71 35.52 -8.19
CA SER A 13 16.64 36.65 -8.41
C SER A 13 16.41 37.35 -9.74
N LYS A 14 16.10 36.62 -10.83
CA LYS A 14 15.77 37.20 -12.14
C LYS A 14 14.45 37.98 -12.10
N MET A 15 13.53 37.57 -11.23
CA MET A 15 12.26 38.25 -10.98
C MET A 15 12.39 39.43 -9.98
N GLY A 16 13.60 39.75 -9.52
CA GLY A 16 13.84 40.87 -8.61
C GLY A 16 13.57 40.58 -7.13
N PHE A 17 13.45 39.30 -6.75
CA PHE A 17 13.46 38.86 -5.35
C PHE A 17 14.88 38.67 -4.85
N THR A 18 15.36 39.66 -4.11
CA THR A 18 16.64 39.56 -3.40
C THR A 18 16.49 38.67 -2.16
N TYR A 19 17.61 38.16 -1.62
CA TYR A 19 17.58 37.43 -0.35
C TYR A 19 16.96 38.24 0.80
N ASN A 20 16.99 39.58 0.74
CA ASN A 20 16.29 40.43 1.70
C ASN A 20 14.77 40.25 1.60
N LYS A 21 14.21 40.33 0.40
CA LYS A 21 12.78 40.13 0.16
C LYS A 21 12.32 38.72 0.50
N ILE A 22 13.12 37.71 0.15
CA ILE A 22 12.83 36.32 0.50
C ILE A 22 12.86 36.15 2.03
N HIS A 23 13.86 36.70 2.72
CA HIS A 23 13.92 36.67 4.18
C HIS A 23 12.73 37.37 4.85
N GLU A 24 12.34 38.55 4.37
CA GLU A 24 11.21 39.32 4.92
C GLU A 24 9.88 38.58 4.77
N ARG A 25 9.67 37.88 3.64
CA ARG A 25 8.42 37.16 3.39
C ARG A 25 8.36 35.76 3.98
N THR A 26 9.50 35.08 4.08
CA THR A 26 9.54 33.66 4.53
C THR A 26 10.07 33.48 5.95
N GLY A 27 10.72 34.50 6.52
CA GLY A 27 11.49 34.41 7.76
C GLY A 27 12.79 33.61 7.65
N ILE A 28 13.16 33.11 6.46
CA ILE A 28 14.36 32.28 6.26
C ILE A 28 15.61 33.16 6.33
N ALA A 29 16.57 32.81 7.20
CA ALA A 29 17.81 33.57 7.33
C ALA A 29 18.59 33.62 6.00
N LYS A 30 19.06 34.82 5.62
CA LYS A 30 19.81 35.08 4.37
C LYS A 30 21.04 34.18 4.22
N LEU A 31 21.71 33.89 5.34
CA LEU A 31 22.86 32.97 5.38
C LEU A 31 22.48 31.56 4.92
N ASN A 32 21.29 31.07 5.28
CA ASN A 32 20.81 29.76 4.86
C ASN A 32 20.52 29.73 3.36
N LEU A 33 19.87 30.77 2.81
CA LEU A 33 19.64 30.89 1.37
C LEU A 33 20.96 30.84 0.58
N SER A 34 22.00 31.54 1.07
CA SER A 34 23.33 31.50 0.46
C SER A 34 23.96 30.11 0.52
N LYS A 35 23.91 29.44 1.67
CA LYS A 35 24.46 28.09 1.83
C LYS A 35 23.77 27.08 0.93
N TRP A 36 22.45 27.16 0.81
CA TRP A 36 21.68 26.26 -0.07
C TRP A 36 22.00 26.49 -1.55
N ARG A 37 22.17 27.75 -1.98
CA ARG A 37 22.58 28.07 -3.36
C ARG A 37 23.94 27.48 -3.72
N ASN A 38 24.87 27.47 -2.77
CA ASN A 38 26.22 26.95 -2.96
C ASN A 38 26.34 25.43 -2.71
N GLY A 39 25.24 24.76 -2.33
CA GLY A 39 25.26 23.35 -1.96
C GLY A 39 25.97 23.03 -0.64
N GLU A 40 26.25 24.04 0.19
CA GLU A 40 26.92 23.89 1.49
C GLU A 40 26.01 23.27 2.56
N SER A 41 24.69 23.37 2.41
CA SER A 41 23.70 22.72 3.26
C SER A 41 22.36 22.54 2.51
N LYS A 42 21.39 21.86 3.14
CA LYS A 42 20.03 21.64 2.61
C LYS A 42 18.97 22.24 3.55
N PRO A 43 17.82 22.70 3.04
CA PRO A 43 16.72 23.16 3.88
C PRO A 43 16.09 21.97 4.62
N ASN A 44 15.68 22.21 5.86
CA ASN A 44 14.82 21.28 6.60
C ASN A 44 13.35 21.46 6.18
N GLN A 45 12.47 20.61 6.69
CA GLN A 45 11.05 20.62 6.31
C GLN A 45 10.35 21.97 6.51
N ASP A 46 10.56 22.63 7.65
CA ASP A 46 9.98 23.96 7.92
C ASP A 46 10.43 25.01 6.89
N ASN A 47 11.72 25.01 6.54
CA ASN A 47 12.23 25.90 5.51
C ASN A 47 11.75 25.52 4.11
N LEU A 48 11.58 24.23 3.80
CA LEU A 48 10.97 23.78 2.54
C LEU A 48 9.51 24.17 2.44
N LEU A 49 8.72 24.04 3.51
CA LEU A 49 7.33 24.52 3.59
C LEU A 49 7.25 26.02 3.33
N LYS A 50 8.15 26.80 3.95
CA LYS A 50 8.25 28.24 3.74
C LYS A 50 8.60 28.59 2.30
N LEU A 51 9.58 27.91 1.69
CA LEU A 51 9.93 28.11 0.29
C LEU A 51 8.82 27.67 -0.66
N ARG A 52 8.12 26.57 -0.38
CA ARG A 52 6.97 26.10 -1.14
C ARG A 52 5.83 27.11 -1.12
N ASN A 53 5.43 27.56 0.08
CA ASN A 53 4.36 28.55 0.23
C ASN A 53 4.73 29.85 -0.45
N PHE A 54 5.97 30.31 -0.28
CA PHE A 54 6.47 31.49 -0.98
C PHE A 54 6.50 31.32 -2.49
N THR A 55 6.85 30.13 -2.99
CA THR A 55 6.80 29.83 -4.44
C THR A 55 5.37 29.86 -4.95
N LEU A 56 4.41 29.32 -4.19
CA LEU A 56 2.98 29.40 -4.52
C LEU A 56 2.48 30.84 -4.49
N GLU A 57 2.88 31.62 -3.49
CA GLU A 57 2.58 33.06 -3.42
C GLU A 57 3.12 33.75 -4.67
N VAL A 58 4.40 33.56 -5.04
CA VAL A 58 4.97 34.17 -6.24
C VAL A 58 4.25 33.72 -7.52
N LEU A 59 3.81 32.45 -7.59
CA LEU A 59 3.01 31.93 -8.70
C LEU A 59 1.59 32.51 -8.76
N THR A 60 1.06 33.02 -7.65
CA THR A 60 -0.34 33.50 -7.50
C THR A 60 -0.45 35.01 -7.24
N GLU A 61 0.67 35.72 -7.12
CA GLU A 61 0.71 37.15 -6.80
C GLU A 61 0.44 38.01 -8.05
N ASN A 62 -0.66 38.76 -8.02
CA ASN A 62 -1.19 39.56 -9.13
C ASN A 62 -0.29 40.72 -9.59
N ASP A 63 0.76 41.08 -8.85
CA ASP A 63 1.65 42.21 -9.18
C ASP A 63 2.75 41.84 -10.21
N PHE A 64 2.93 40.56 -10.54
CA PHE A 64 3.90 40.09 -11.54
C PHE A 64 3.21 39.76 -12.86
N ASN A 65 3.08 40.73 -13.77
CA ASN A 65 2.67 40.58 -15.20
C ASN A 65 2.08 39.20 -15.52
N PHE A 66 0.88 38.93 -15.01
CA PHE A 66 0.30 37.60 -15.07
C PHE A 66 -0.32 37.36 -16.47
N PRO A 67 -0.15 36.18 -17.07
CA PRO A 67 0.60 35.04 -16.57
C PRO A 67 2.11 35.28 -16.58
N LEU A 68 2.79 34.87 -15.50
CA LEU A 68 4.24 34.80 -15.44
C LEU A 68 4.76 34.13 -16.71
N LYS A 69 5.71 34.77 -17.39
CA LYS A 69 6.30 34.20 -18.60
C LYS A 69 6.75 32.77 -18.32
N LYS A 70 6.51 31.89 -19.29
CA LYS A 70 6.82 30.45 -19.22
C LYS A 70 8.21 30.16 -18.62
N GLU A 71 9.21 30.97 -18.99
CA GLU A 71 10.59 30.89 -18.51
C GLU A 71 10.77 31.06 -16.99
N TYR A 72 9.85 31.76 -16.32
CA TYR A 72 9.80 31.94 -14.87
C TYR A 72 8.81 30.97 -14.20
N ARG A 73 7.69 30.68 -14.87
CA ARG A 73 6.60 29.85 -14.36
C ARG A 73 6.98 28.37 -14.24
N GLU A 74 7.53 27.76 -15.29
CA GLU A 74 7.88 26.32 -15.28
C GLU A 74 8.86 25.95 -14.16
N PRO A 75 9.96 26.71 -13.92
CA PRO A 75 10.86 26.42 -12.80
C PRO A 75 10.20 26.52 -11.42
N LEU A 76 9.28 27.47 -11.24
CA LEU A 76 8.54 27.64 -9.98
C LEU A 76 7.53 26.50 -9.76
N GLU A 77 6.78 26.11 -10.79
CA GLU A 77 5.85 24.95 -10.73
C GLU A 77 6.60 23.64 -10.50
N ASN A 78 7.75 23.45 -11.15
CA ASN A 78 8.62 22.30 -10.94
C ASN A 78 9.15 22.27 -9.50
N PHE A 79 9.62 23.40 -8.97
CA PHE A 79 10.05 23.48 -7.57
C PHE A 79 8.91 23.19 -6.60
N TYR A 80 7.70 23.73 -6.86
CA TYR A 80 6.53 23.51 -6.02
C TYR A 80 6.13 22.03 -5.97
N ARG A 81 5.98 21.36 -7.13
CA ARG A 81 5.67 19.93 -7.22
C ARG A 81 6.72 19.06 -6.54
N TYR A 82 8.00 19.32 -6.85
CA TYR A 82 9.11 18.61 -6.21
C TYR A 82 9.10 18.78 -4.69
N THR A 83 8.80 19.99 -4.21
CA THR A 83 8.76 20.25 -2.77
C THR A 83 7.55 19.59 -2.11
N GLU A 84 6.40 19.52 -2.78
CA GLU A 84 5.25 18.73 -2.31
C GLU A 84 5.61 17.25 -2.15
N GLU A 85 6.26 16.64 -3.15
CA GLU A 85 6.74 15.26 -3.08
C GLU A 85 7.73 15.05 -1.91
N VAL A 86 8.72 15.93 -1.78
CA VAL A 86 9.73 15.86 -0.71
C VAL A 86 9.11 16.09 0.68
N LEU A 87 8.16 17.01 0.80
CA LEU A 87 7.49 17.32 2.07
C LEU A 87 6.55 16.21 2.50
N GLN A 88 5.92 15.50 1.55
CA GLN A 88 5.16 14.29 1.84
C GLN A 88 6.06 13.20 2.41
N GLU A 89 7.29 13.06 1.91
CA GLU A 89 8.26 12.07 2.41
C GLU A 89 9.03 12.48 3.68
N MET A 90 8.96 13.75 4.11
CA MET A 90 9.63 14.26 5.31
C MET A 90 8.68 14.29 6.52
N PRO A 91 8.90 13.51 7.60
CA PRO A 91 8.11 13.66 8.83
C PRO A 91 8.46 14.94 9.59
N ARG A 92 7.46 15.52 10.27
CA ARG A 92 7.54 16.77 11.07
C ARG A 92 8.71 16.83 12.05
N ASN A 93 9.15 15.67 12.53
CA ASN A 93 10.34 15.52 13.35
C ASN A 93 11.31 14.56 12.64
N ASN A 94 12.62 14.82 12.71
CA ASN A 94 13.69 13.96 12.18
C ASN A 94 13.72 12.53 12.79
N ASN A 95 12.74 12.14 13.60
CA ASN A 95 12.62 10.82 14.20
C ASN A 95 11.34 10.13 13.70
N LYS A 96 11.45 9.52 12.51
CA LYS A 96 10.36 8.81 11.82
C LYS A 96 9.67 7.77 12.72
N GLU A 97 10.46 7.03 13.49
CA GLU A 97 9.95 5.98 14.40
C GLU A 97 9.13 6.56 15.56
N ALA A 98 9.54 7.70 16.12
CA ALA A 98 8.79 8.35 17.19
C ALA A 98 7.42 8.86 16.70
N THR A 99 7.34 9.33 15.45
CA THR A 99 6.05 9.70 14.84
C THR A 99 5.13 8.50 14.75
N ILE A 100 5.61 7.35 14.23
CA ILE A 100 4.81 6.12 14.14
C ILE A 100 4.30 5.70 15.53
N LEU A 101 5.18 5.68 16.53
CA LEU A 101 4.79 5.28 17.88
C LEU A 101 3.80 6.26 18.52
N SER A 102 3.93 7.56 18.24
CA SER A 102 3.00 8.58 18.73
C SER A 102 1.62 8.44 18.11
N ASP A 103 1.54 8.11 16.82
CA ASP A 103 0.27 7.93 16.10
C ASP A 103 -0.54 6.74 16.65
N HIS A 104 0.13 5.82 17.36
CA HIS A 104 -0.49 4.65 18.01
C HIS A 104 -0.41 4.69 19.55
N ALA A 105 -0.17 5.87 20.16
CA ALA A 105 0.04 6.00 21.61
C ALA A 105 -1.11 5.40 22.45
N ASP A 106 -2.34 5.50 21.97
CA ASP A 106 -3.54 5.03 22.66
C ASP A 106 -3.84 3.53 22.43
N ASN A 107 -3.08 2.85 21.55
CA ASN A 107 -3.26 1.43 21.23
C ASN A 107 -2.07 0.59 21.72
N GLN A 108 -2.13 0.15 22.98
CA GLN A 108 -1.07 -0.64 23.62
C GLN A 108 -0.78 -1.97 22.92
N GLU A 109 -1.78 -2.59 22.31
CA GLU A 109 -1.61 -3.83 21.57
C GLU A 109 -0.83 -3.60 20.27
N ALA A 110 -1.19 -2.58 19.51
CA ALA A 110 -0.44 -2.18 18.32
C ALA A 110 1.02 -1.81 18.68
N LEU A 111 1.24 -1.08 19.77
CA LEU A 111 2.58 -0.70 20.22
C LEU A 111 3.47 -1.89 20.57
N ARG A 112 2.91 -2.97 21.14
CA ARG A 112 3.64 -4.22 21.43
C ARG A 112 4.22 -4.86 20.18
N PHE A 113 3.57 -4.72 19.03
CA PHE A 113 4.06 -5.22 17.75
C PHE A 113 4.92 -4.19 17.00
N LEU A 114 4.49 -2.92 16.97
CA LEU A 114 5.14 -1.85 16.21
C LEU A 114 6.54 -1.56 16.73
N LYS A 115 6.74 -1.51 18.04
CA LYS A 115 8.04 -1.15 18.61
C LYS A 115 9.14 -2.16 18.22
N PRO A 116 8.95 -3.49 18.42
CA PRO A 116 9.89 -4.47 17.89
C PRO A 116 10.05 -4.35 16.37
N SER A 117 8.97 -4.25 15.61
CA SER A 117 9.05 -4.22 14.15
C SER A 117 9.88 -3.04 13.61
N LEU A 118 9.79 -1.87 14.26
CA LEU A 118 10.64 -0.70 13.96
C LEU A 118 12.09 -0.89 14.41
N ASP A 119 12.31 -1.45 15.59
CA ASP A 119 13.66 -1.76 16.09
C ASP A 119 14.40 -2.70 15.11
N PHE A 120 13.71 -3.71 14.59
CA PHE A 120 14.26 -4.65 13.60
C PHE A 120 14.24 -4.13 12.15
N GLY A 121 13.65 -2.97 11.89
CA GLY A 121 13.56 -2.37 10.55
C GLY A 121 12.85 -3.30 9.56
N LEU A 122 11.62 -3.70 9.92
CA LEU A 122 10.76 -4.56 9.11
C LEU A 122 9.87 -3.81 8.12
N PHE A 123 9.69 -2.50 8.32
CA PHE A 123 8.84 -1.69 7.48
C PHE A 123 9.70 -0.81 6.57
N ASP A 124 9.32 -0.77 5.29
CA ASP A 124 9.94 0.09 4.29
C ASP A 124 9.25 1.46 4.25
N SER A 125 7.97 1.51 4.61
CA SER A 125 7.17 2.73 4.65
C SER A 125 6.15 2.70 5.78
N TYR A 126 5.65 3.87 6.14
CA TYR A 126 4.55 4.06 7.07
C TYR A 126 3.49 4.97 6.47
N ILE A 127 2.22 4.64 6.70
CA ILE A 127 1.06 5.43 6.26
C ILE A 127 0.13 5.61 7.46
N ASN A 128 -0.20 6.86 7.74
CA ASN A 128 -1.27 7.21 8.64
C ASN A 128 -2.51 7.57 7.82
N PHE A 129 -3.51 6.69 7.86
CA PHE A 129 -4.76 6.84 7.10
C PHE A 129 -5.60 8.05 7.56
N ASN A 130 -5.52 8.40 8.85
CA ASN A 130 -6.30 9.51 9.41
C ASN A 130 -5.75 10.86 8.92
N SER A 131 -4.43 11.01 8.86
CA SER A 131 -3.79 12.24 8.38
C SER A 131 -3.47 12.23 6.89
N ARG A 132 -3.71 11.11 6.19
CA ARG A 132 -3.34 10.87 4.78
C ARG A 132 -1.86 11.17 4.48
N SER A 133 -1.00 11.02 5.49
CA SER A 133 0.44 11.28 5.38
C SER A 133 1.22 9.98 5.52
N GLY A 134 2.31 9.83 4.77
CA GLY A 134 3.18 8.67 4.87
C GLY A 134 4.60 8.96 4.44
N PHE A 135 5.56 8.20 4.94
CA PHE A 135 6.98 8.39 4.66
C PHE A 135 7.71 7.05 4.58
N ASN A 136 8.79 7.03 3.79
CA ASN A 136 9.69 5.88 3.73
C ASN A 136 10.57 5.84 4.98
N LEU A 137 10.81 4.64 5.50
CA LEU A 137 11.70 4.38 6.63
C LEU A 137 13.11 4.08 6.13
N ASP A 138 14.11 4.44 6.93
CA ASP A 138 15.49 4.20 6.56
C ASP A 138 15.80 2.71 6.69
N HIS A 139 16.34 2.10 5.63
CA HIS A 139 16.68 0.68 5.65
C HIS A 139 17.78 0.37 6.68
N LYS A 140 17.40 -0.33 7.74
CA LYS A 140 18.35 -0.90 8.70
C LYS A 140 18.96 -2.19 8.15
N ARG A 141 20.20 -2.09 7.67
CA ARG A 141 20.98 -3.24 7.17
C ARG A 141 21.38 -4.21 8.28
N GLN A 142 21.57 -3.74 9.51
CA GLN A 142 21.97 -4.55 10.66
C GLN A 142 21.20 -4.14 11.92
N ILE A 143 20.95 -5.12 12.79
CA ILE A 143 20.34 -4.88 14.10
C ILE A 143 21.39 -4.24 15.01
N GLU A 144 21.09 -3.06 15.54
CA GLU A 144 21.99 -2.35 16.45
C GLU A 144 22.29 -3.17 17.71
N ARG A 145 23.51 -3.05 18.25
CA ARG A 145 23.92 -3.78 19.47
C ARG A 145 23.01 -3.49 20.68
N LYS A 146 22.47 -2.26 20.78
CA LYS A 146 21.56 -1.86 21.86
C LYS A 146 20.24 -2.64 21.77
N ILE A 147 19.73 -2.81 20.55
CA ILE A 147 18.53 -3.59 20.26
C ILE A 147 18.75 -5.05 20.61
N LYS A 148 19.89 -5.64 20.22
CA LYS A 148 20.22 -7.05 20.59
C LYS A 148 20.20 -7.29 22.10
N LYS A 149 20.72 -6.35 22.90
CA LYS A 149 20.67 -6.43 24.37
C LYS A 149 19.24 -6.31 24.91
N GLN A 150 18.43 -5.42 24.32
CA GLN A 150 17.03 -5.22 24.72
C GLN A 150 16.20 -6.49 24.53
N TYR A 151 16.46 -7.26 23.47
CA TYR A 151 15.69 -8.47 23.14
C TYR A 151 16.38 -9.79 23.55
N GLN A 152 17.44 -9.71 24.37
CA GLN A 152 18.18 -10.91 24.82
C GLN A 152 17.31 -11.84 25.68
N SER A 153 16.45 -11.29 26.54
CA SER A 153 15.51 -12.10 27.35
C SER A 153 14.53 -12.88 26.48
N MET A 154 14.07 -12.29 25.38
CA MET A 154 13.18 -12.94 24.42
C MET A 154 13.88 -14.09 23.69
N PHE A 155 15.15 -13.90 23.31
CA PHE A 155 15.98 -14.99 22.78
C PHE A 155 16.04 -16.16 23.76
N VAL A 156 16.37 -15.88 25.01
CA VAL A 156 16.50 -16.91 26.06
C VAL A 156 15.18 -17.66 26.23
N LEU A 157 14.06 -16.94 26.30
CA LEU A 157 12.72 -17.53 26.40
C LEU A 157 12.45 -18.49 25.23
N ASN A 158 12.55 -18.00 23.99
CA ASN A 158 12.28 -18.79 22.79
C ASN A 158 13.24 -19.97 22.60
N PHE A 159 14.50 -19.81 22.97
CA PHE A 159 15.48 -20.86 22.88
C PHE A 159 15.21 -21.98 23.89
N ASN A 160 14.74 -21.65 25.10
CA ASN A 160 14.27 -22.65 26.06
C ASN A 160 12.97 -23.31 25.61
N LEU A 161 12.00 -22.54 25.09
CA LEU A 161 10.77 -23.11 24.51
C LEU A 161 11.07 -24.13 23.41
N LEU A 162 12.05 -23.85 22.55
CA LEU A 162 12.51 -24.79 21.53
C LEU A 162 13.13 -26.06 22.16
N ILE A 163 14.05 -25.89 23.12
CA ILE A 163 14.70 -27.02 23.81
C ILE A 163 13.65 -27.92 24.45
N ASP A 164 12.75 -27.33 25.23
CA ASP A 164 11.69 -28.06 25.93
C ASP A 164 10.74 -28.71 24.92
N PHE A 165 10.42 -28.04 23.81
CA PHE A 165 9.57 -28.62 22.78
C PHE A 165 10.21 -29.86 22.14
N ILE A 166 11.50 -29.81 21.80
CA ILE A 166 12.21 -30.94 21.22
C ILE A 166 12.27 -32.08 22.24
N ASP A 167 12.80 -31.83 23.44
CA ASP A 167 12.98 -32.86 24.46
C ASP A 167 11.64 -33.56 24.82
N ASN A 168 10.53 -32.81 24.88
CA ASN A 168 9.20 -33.38 25.17
C ASN A 168 8.56 -34.16 24.00
N ASN A 169 9.00 -33.95 22.76
CA ASN A 169 8.42 -34.62 21.60
C ASN A 169 9.34 -35.68 20.97
N SER A 170 10.64 -35.66 21.27
CA SER A 170 11.61 -36.65 20.80
C SER A 170 11.35 -38.08 21.32
N GLU A 171 10.65 -38.23 22.45
CA GLU A 171 10.23 -39.55 22.96
C GLU A 171 8.94 -40.08 22.28
N LYS A 172 8.21 -39.24 21.54
CA LYS A 172 6.94 -39.62 20.93
C LYS A 172 7.18 -40.38 19.63
N ASN A 173 6.54 -41.54 19.49
CA ASN A 173 6.46 -42.24 18.21
C ASN A 173 5.23 -41.81 17.39
N VAL A 174 5.21 -42.16 16.11
CA VAL A 174 4.09 -41.89 15.18
C VAL A 174 2.75 -42.33 15.76
N LYS A 175 2.69 -43.45 16.48
CA LYS A 175 1.45 -43.95 17.09
C LYS A 175 0.92 -43.03 18.18
N ALA A 176 1.78 -42.44 19.00
CA ALA A 176 1.39 -41.46 20.02
C ALA A 176 0.79 -40.20 19.37
N LEU A 177 1.39 -39.71 18.28
CA LEU A 177 0.90 -38.54 17.53
C LEU A 177 -0.46 -38.80 16.86
N LEU A 178 -0.68 -40.01 16.33
CA LEU A 178 -1.98 -40.41 15.78
C LEU A 178 -3.09 -40.37 16.84
N CYS A 179 -2.78 -40.70 18.11
CA CYS A 179 -3.72 -40.58 19.22
C CYS A 179 -4.04 -39.12 19.59
N GLU A 180 -3.24 -38.15 19.14
CA GLU A 180 -3.49 -36.71 19.24
C GLU A 180 -4.29 -36.16 18.04
N ASN A 181 -4.95 -37.03 17.26
CA ASN A 181 -5.72 -36.71 16.06
C ASN A 181 -4.90 -36.15 14.87
N TRP A 182 -3.61 -36.46 14.80
CA TRP A 182 -2.80 -36.10 13.64
C TRP A 182 -3.08 -37.03 12.47
N THR A 183 -3.00 -36.52 11.23
CA THR A 183 -2.98 -37.38 10.05
C THR A 183 -1.68 -38.18 10.03
N ARG A 184 -1.69 -39.37 9.41
CA ARG A 184 -0.49 -40.21 9.29
C ARG A 184 0.66 -39.46 8.63
N GLU A 185 0.39 -38.77 7.53
CA GLU A 185 1.39 -37.99 6.79
C GLU A 185 2.04 -36.92 7.66
N ARG A 186 1.23 -36.17 8.43
CA ARG A 186 1.74 -35.14 9.35
C ARG A 186 2.56 -35.74 10.48
N ALA A 187 2.09 -36.85 11.06
CA ALA A 187 2.77 -37.53 12.16
C ALA A 187 4.12 -38.13 11.72
N GLU A 188 4.17 -38.76 10.55
CA GLU A 188 5.41 -39.31 9.97
C GLU A 188 6.41 -38.20 9.63
N GLN A 189 5.95 -37.11 9.01
CA GLN A 189 6.82 -35.97 8.70
C GLN A 189 7.43 -35.36 9.96
N PHE A 190 6.60 -35.07 10.96
CA PHE A 190 7.06 -34.45 12.20
C PHE A 190 8.03 -35.34 12.97
N TYR A 191 7.75 -36.64 13.05
CA TYR A 191 8.65 -37.62 13.63
C TYR A 191 9.99 -37.61 12.91
N ASN A 192 10.00 -37.78 11.58
CA ASN A 192 11.24 -37.86 10.80
C ASN A 192 12.11 -36.59 10.85
N ASN A 193 11.54 -35.44 11.20
CA ASN A 193 12.27 -34.17 11.29
C ASN A 193 12.75 -33.84 12.71
N LEU A 194 12.27 -34.55 13.75
CA LEU A 194 12.74 -34.38 15.12
C LEU A 194 13.98 -35.25 15.37
N PRO A 195 14.92 -34.78 16.21
CA PRO A 195 16.02 -35.62 16.66
C PRO A 195 15.51 -36.67 17.66
N HIS A 196 15.97 -37.91 17.56
CA HIS A 196 15.66 -38.98 18.49
C HIS A 196 16.90 -39.50 19.20
N GLU A 197 16.73 -40.09 20.39
CA GLU A 197 17.85 -40.66 21.16
C GLU A 197 18.59 -41.74 20.36
N GLU A 198 17.83 -42.58 19.65
CA GLU A 198 18.32 -43.66 18.76
C GLU A 198 19.31 -43.16 17.69
N ASP A 199 19.17 -41.90 17.23
CA ASP A 199 20.07 -41.31 16.23
C ASP A 199 21.50 -41.11 16.75
N TYR A 200 21.69 -41.14 18.07
CA TYR A 200 22.96 -40.80 18.73
C TYR A 200 23.55 -41.95 19.57
N GLU A 201 22.77 -42.99 19.87
CA GLU A 201 23.24 -44.16 20.63
C GLU A 201 24.44 -44.86 19.95
N GLU A 202 24.45 -44.93 18.62
CA GLU A 202 25.54 -45.56 17.84
C GLU A 202 26.79 -44.66 17.70
N LEU A 203 26.64 -43.34 17.83
CA LEU A 203 27.70 -42.37 17.49
C LEU A 203 28.67 -42.07 18.64
N GLU A 204 28.26 -42.19 19.91
CA GLU A 204 29.10 -41.79 21.05
C GLU A 204 29.27 -42.84 22.16
N GLY A 205 28.65 -44.03 22.07
CA GLY A 205 28.72 -45.02 23.15
C GLY A 205 28.20 -44.48 24.49
N ILE A 206 27.28 -43.51 24.42
CA ILE A 206 26.68 -42.81 25.55
C ILE A 206 25.38 -43.52 25.90
N SER A 207 25.28 -44.03 27.13
CA SER A 207 24.09 -44.75 27.60
C SER A 207 22.95 -43.83 28.10
N PHE A 208 23.12 -42.50 28.06
CA PHE A 208 22.12 -41.54 28.51
C PHE A 208 22.41 -40.11 28.02
N ILE A 209 21.45 -39.46 27.36
CA ILE A 209 21.51 -38.05 26.95
C ILE A 209 20.54 -37.25 27.81
N SER A 210 21.03 -36.28 28.60
CA SER A 210 20.17 -35.51 29.52
C SER A 210 19.23 -34.51 28.84
N SER A 211 19.52 -34.14 27.59
CA SER A 211 18.69 -33.28 26.72
C SER A 211 19.12 -33.55 25.29
N ILE A 212 18.24 -34.19 24.52
CA ILE A 212 18.45 -34.49 23.10
C ILE A 212 18.59 -33.19 22.33
N ALA A 213 17.77 -32.19 22.67
CA ALA A 213 17.80 -30.87 22.06
C ALA A 213 19.17 -30.19 22.20
N GLU A 214 19.76 -30.16 23.41
CA GLU A 214 21.09 -29.56 23.61
C GLU A 214 22.18 -30.28 22.79
N PHE A 215 22.06 -31.59 22.63
CA PHE A 215 23.00 -32.40 21.86
C PHE A 215 22.87 -32.12 20.37
N TRP A 216 21.65 -32.22 19.83
CA TRP A 216 21.32 -31.98 18.43
C TRP A 216 21.73 -30.57 17.99
N LEU A 217 21.34 -29.55 18.76
CA LEU A 217 21.68 -28.15 18.45
C LEU A 217 23.19 -27.91 18.46
N ALA A 218 23.95 -28.57 19.35
CA ALA A 218 25.41 -28.44 19.37
C ALA A 218 26.05 -29.00 18.09
N GLN A 219 25.56 -30.17 17.62
CA GLN A 219 26.05 -30.83 16.41
C GLN A 219 25.69 -30.03 15.15
N GLU A 220 24.42 -29.71 14.95
CA GLU A 220 23.93 -29.03 13.74
C GLU A 220 24.50 -27.62 13.58
N LEU A 221 24.64 -26.88 14.69
CA LEU A 221 25.23 -25.54 14.67
C LEU A 221 26.76 -25.56 14.68
N LYS A 222 27.39 -26.73 14.91
CA LYS A 222 28.84 -26.91 15.07
C LYS A 222 29.42 -26.03 16.18
N VAL A 223 28.77 -26.04 17.35
CA VAL A 223 29.16 -25.31 18.55
C VAL A 223 29.32 -26.25 19.73
N SER A 224 30.01 -25.82 20.78
CA SER A 224 30.15 -26.65 21.99
C SER A 224 28.84 -26.72 22.78
N LYS A 225 28.59 -27.85 23.47
CA LYS A 225 27.47 -27.98 24.44
C LYS A 225 27.51 -26.89 25.51
N THR A 226 28.71 -26.44 25.91
CA THR A 226 28.88 -25.30 26.83
C THR A 226 28.31 -24.00 26.26
N GLN A 227 28.46 -23.74 24.95
CA GLN A 227 27.88 -22.56 24.32
C GLN A 227 26.35 -22.62 24.31
N ILE A 228 25.77 -23.78 24.00
CA ILE A 228 24.31 -23.99 24.08
C ILE A 228 23.79 -23.69 25.49
N ARG A 229 24.45 -24.23 26.53
CA ARG A 229 24.09 -23.95 27.92
C ARG A 229 24.24 -22.48 28.29
N ASN A 230 25.28 -21.80 27.81
CA ASN A 230 25.45 -20.37 28.05
C ASN A 230 24.33 -19.54 27.39
N TRP A 231 23.87 -19.92 26.20
CA TRP A 231 22.72 -19.30 25.53
C TRP A 231 21.42 -19.55 26.31
N LYS A 232 21.21 -20.77 26.78
CA LYS A 232 20.04 -21.18 27.58
C LYS A 232 19.87 -20.34 28.85
N ILE A 233 20.96 -19.96 29.52
CA ILE A 233 20.93 -19.12 30.73
C ILE A 233 21.14 -17.63 30.46
N GLY A 234 21.29 -17.22 29.19
CA GLY A 234 21.53 -15.84 28.80
C GLY A 234 22.91 -15.28 29.19
N LYS A 235 23.89 -16.14 29.52
CA LYS A 235 25.26 -15.73 29.83
C LYS A 235 25.99 -15.19 28.60
N ASP A 236 25.81 -15.87 27.47
CA ASP A 236 26.31 -15.45 26.16
C ASP A 236 25.14 -15.30 25.18
N PHE A 237 25.32 -14.51 24.13
CA PHE A 237 24.37 -14.37 23.04
C PHE A 237 24.95 -14.99 21.74
N PRO A 238 24.15 -15.66 20.90
CA PRO A 238 24.65 -16.22 19.65
C PRO A 238 25.23 -15.13 18.74
N THR A 239 26.29 -15.47 17.99
CA THR A 239 26.79 -14.61 16.92
C THR A 239 25.74 -14.52 15.80
N GLU A 240 25.86 -13.52 14.92
CA GLU A 240 24.96 -13.39 13.76
C GLU A 240 24.99 -14.64 12.87
N GLU A 241 26.18 -15.23 12.72
CA GLU A 241 26.37 -16.48 11.98
C GLU A 241 25.63 -17.64 12.64
N ASN A 242 25.75 -17.81 13.96
CA ASN A 242 25.07 -18.88 14.68
C ASN A 242 23.55 -18.69 14.67
N LEU A 243 23.06 -17.45 14.83
CA LEU A 243 21.65 -17.15 14.74
C LEU A 243 21.10 -17.42 13.34
N SER A 244 21.86 -17.09 12.29
CA SER A 244 21.51 -17.40 10.90
C SER A 244 21.44 -18.90 10.64
N LYS A 245 22.42 -19.67 11.13
CA LYS A 245 22.41 -21.14 11.06
C LYS A 245 21.21 -21.73 11.80
N LEU A 246 20.91 -21.25 13.01
CA LEU A 246 19.76 -21.69 13.80
C LEU A 246 18.43 -21.40 13.10
N LYS A 247 18.27 -20.20 12.52
CA LYS A 247 17.08 -19.86 11.72
C LYS A 247 16.94 -20.79 10.52
N LYS A 248 18.04 -21.04 9.80
CA LYS A 248 18.04 -21.91 8.63
C LYS A 248 17.71 -23.37 8.98
N LEU A 249 18.26 -23.88 10.09
CA LEU A 249 18.00 -25.23 10.59
C LEU A 249 16.51 -25.44 10.87
N LEU A 250 15.83 -24.41 11.38
CA LEU A 250 14.42 -24.46 11.80
C LEU A 250 13.48 -23.84 10.76
N HIS A 251 13.96 -23.62 9.53
CA HIS A 251 13.19 -23.01 8.43
C HIS A 251 12.57 -21.63 8.74
N LEU A 252 13.12 -20.92 9.73
CA LEU A 252 12.61 -19.62 10.14
C LEU A 252 13.14 -18.49 9.27
N ASN A 253 12.22 -17.64 8.83
CA ASN A 253 12.52 -16.42 8.08
C ASN A 253 12.36 -15.17 8.96
N GLY A 254 13.00 -14.08 8.54
CA GLY A 254 12.78 -12.75 9.12
C GLY A 254 13.77 -12.33 10.21
N LYS A 255 13.92 -11.00 10.33
CA LYS A 255 14.89 -10.37 11.27
C LYS A 255 14.50 -10.61 12.73
N MET A 256 13.20 -10.67 13.03
CA MET A 256 12.66 -10.85 14.38
C MET A 256 12.68 -12.28 14.92
N ALA A 257 12.92 -13.31 14.11
CA ALA A 257 12.88 -14.70 14.59
C ALA A 257 13.81 -14.90 15.79
N PHE A 258 13.31 -15.56 16.84
CA PHE A 258 13.82 -15.69 18.20
C PHE A 258 13.81 -14.43 19.09
N LEU A 259 13.64 -13.23 18.55
CA LEU A 259 13.91 -11.98 19.28
C LEU A 259 12.68 -11.08 19.47
N GLY A 260 11.79 -11.02 18.49
CA GLY A 260 10.72 -10.01 18.45
C GLY A 260 9.42 -10.40 19.13
N TYR A 261 9.20 -11.69 19.36
CA TYR A 261 7.97 -12.24 19.92
C TYR A 261 8.22 -13.62 20.54
N GLU A 262 7.32 -14.05 21.43
CA GLU A 262 7.34 -15.39 22.03
C GLU A 262 6.78 -16.42 21.03
N PHE A 263 7.43 -17.58 20.92
CA PHE A 263 6.97 -18.65 20.03
C PHE A 263 5.69 -19.31 20.54
N PRO A 264 4.58 -19.25 19.80
CA PRO A 264 3.42 -20.08 20.09
C PRO A 264 3.69 -21.54 19.69
N LYS A 265 2.94 -22.47 20.30
CA LYS A 265 3.09 -23.91 20.06
C LYS A 265 3.05 -24.29 18.57
N TRP A 266 2.11 -23.73 17.80
CA TRP A 266 1.97 -24.04 16.37
C TRP A 266 3.22 -23.65 15.55
N GLN A 267 3.95 -22.61 15.97
CA GLN A 267 5.16 -22.20 15.29
C GLN A 267 6.33 -23.14 15.59
N LEU A 268 6.41 -23.65 16.83
CA LEU A 268 7.36 -24.70 17.20
C LEU A 268 7.07 -25.99 16.42
N GLU A 269 5.80 -26.35 16.24
CA GLU A 269 5.40 -27.47 15.37
C GLU A 269 5.79 -27.23 13.90
N GLY A 270 5.60 -26.01 13.38
CA GLY A 270 5.94 -25.62 12.01
C GLY A 270 7.44 -25.78 11.68
N MET A 271 8.33 -25.55 12.65
CA MET A 271 9.78 -25.74 12.47
C MET A 271 10.17 -27.18 12.07
N PHE A 272 9.30 -28.16 12.33
CA PHE A 272 9.48 -29.58 12.00
C PHE A 272 8.43 -30.09 10.99
N LEU A 273 7.63 -29.18 10.40
CA LEU A 273 6.62 -29.46 9.37
C LEU A 273 6.80 -28.52 8.15
N PRO A 274 7.98 -28.55 7.48
CA PRO A 274 8.33 -27.57 6.45
C PRO A 274 7.40 -27.57 5.23
N ASP A 275 6.73 -28.70 4.92
CA ASP A 275 5.77 -28.74 3.81
C ASP A 275 4.50 -27.91 4.10
N ILE A 276 4.15 -27.74 5.37
CA ILE A 276 3.05 -26.85 5.78
C ILE A 276 3.48 -25.39 5.59
N ASP A 277 4.70 -25.04 5.98
CA ASP A 277 5.25 -23.69 5.79
C ASP A 277 5.41 -23.32 4.30
N GLU A 278 5.78 -24.27 3.45
CA GLU A 278 5.83 -24.06 2.00
C GLU A 278 4.43 -23.85 1.40
N LYS A 279 3.43 -24.62 1.85
CA LYS A 279 2.03 -24.40 1.48
C LYS A 279 1.52 -23.03 1.91
N LEU A 280 1.84 -22.60 3.14
CA LEU A 280 1.43 -21.27 3.65
C LEU A 280 2.11 -20.14 2.87
N ARG A 281 3.41 -20.25 2.58
CA ARG A 281 4.13 -19.26 1.78
C ARG A 281 3.56 -19.13 0.38
N LYS A 282 3.23 -20.26 -0.25
CA LYS A 282 2.59 -20.26 -1.57
C LYS A 282 1.22 -19.58 -1.53
N LYS A 283 0.43 -19.80 -0.47
CA LYS A 283 -0.84 -19.09 -0.27
C LYS A 283 -0.64 -17.58 -0.13
N ASP A 284 0.38 -17.13 0.59
CA ASP A 284 0.69 -15.70 0.70
C ASP A 284 1.09 -15.11 -0.66
N GLU A 285 1.90 -15.82 -1.45
CA GLU A 285 2.28 -15.40 -2.81
C GLU A 285 1.06 -15.32 -3.74
N ASP A 286 0.19 -16.34 -3.72
CA ASP A 286 -1.06 -16.37 -4.47
C ASP A 286 -1.98 -15.21 -4.05
N PHE A 287 -2.10 -14.95 -2.75
CA PHE A 287 -2.90 -13.84 -2.20
C PHE A 287 -2.41 -12.48 -2.74
N LEU A 288 -1.11 -12.21 -2.65
CA LEU A 288 -0.53 -10.96 -3.16
C LEU A 288 -0.73 -10.82 -4.66
N TYR A 289 -0.62 -11.92 -5.41
CA TYR A 289 -0.90 -11.93 -6.84
C TYR A 289 -2.35 -11.52 -7.11
N TYR A 290 -3.32 -12.08 -6.37
CA TYR A 290 -4.73 -11.72 -6.52
C TYR A 290 -5.03 -10.27 -6.12
N GLU A 291 -4.43 -9.73 -5.05
CA GLU A 291 -4.56 -8.29 -4.73
C GLU A 291 -4.05 -7.40 -5.89
N THR A 292 -2.92 -7.80 -6.50
CA THR A 292 -2.33 -7.06 -7.62
C THR A 292 -3.19 -7.16 -8.88
N LEU A 293 -3.79 -8.33 -9.11
CA LEU A 293 -4.71 -8.57 -10.22
C LEU A 293 -6.03 -7.83 -10.03
N GLU A 294 -6.54 -7.74 -8.81
CA GLU A 294 -7.71 -6.91 -8.46
C GLU A 294 -7.45 -5.46 -8.86
N PHE A 295 -6.33 -4.88 -8.42
CA PHE A 295 -5.94 -3.51 -8.77
C PHE A 295 -5.80 -3.31 -10.28
N PHE A 296 -5.14 -4.23 -10.98
CA PHE A 296 -5.05 -4.19 -12.43
C PHE A 296 -6.44 -4.20 -13.10
N THR A 297 -7.36 -5.02 -12.58
CA THR A 297 -8.74 -5.11 -13.10
C THR A 297 -9.48 -3.79 -12.89
N GLN A 298 -9.29 -3.13 -11.74
CA GLN A 298 -9.85 -1.79 -11.49
C GLN A 298 -9.31 -0.76 -12.48
N VAL A 299 -7.99 -0.72 -12.71
CA VAL A 299 -7.35 0.14 -13.72
C VAL A 299 -7.91 -0.15 -15.12
N LEU A 300 -8.01 -1.42 -15.49
CA LEU A 300 -8.53 -1.88 -16.78
C LEU A 300 -9.98 -1.43 -16.99
N PHE A 301 -10.85 -1.63 -16.00
CA PHE A 301 -12.25 -1.24 -16.10
C PHE A 301 -12.41 0.28 -16.12
N PHE A 302 -11.59 0.99 -15.37
CA PHE A 302 -11.59 2.46 -15.31
C PHE A 302 -11.27 3.07 -16.68
N TYR A 303 -10.21 2.62 -17.34
CA TYR A 303 -9.76 3.21 -18.61
C TYR A 303 -10.41 2.59 -19.84
N CYS A 304 -10.61 1.27 -19.83
CA CYS A 304 -11.02 0.48 -20.99
C CYS A 304 -12.47 -0.02 -20.89
N GLY A 305 -13.24 0.35 -19.86
CA GLY A 305 -14.60 -0.14 -19.62
C GLY A 305 -15.62 0.10 -20.73
N LYS A 306 -15.34 1.01 -21.68
CA LYS A 306 -16.17 1.24 -22.88
C LYS A 306 -15.92 0.22 -24.00
N SER A 307 -14.80 -0.52 -23.95
CA SER A 307 -14.50 -1.59 -24.89
C SER A 307 -15.50 -2.74 -24.70
N LEU A 308 -16.01 -3.31 -25.80
CA LEU A 308 -16.97 -4.40 -25.75
C LEU A 308 -16.44 -5.61 -24.97
N VAL A 309 -15.16 -5.95 -25.16
CA VAL A 309 -14.51 -7.09 -24.50
C VAL A 309 -14.43 -6.88 -22.99
N ILE A 310 -14.09 -5.66 -22.57
CA ILE A 310 -13.96 -5.31 -21.14
C ILE A 310 -15.33 -5.21 -20.48
N LYS A 311 -16.32 -4.66 -21.20
CA LYS A 311 -17.70 -4.62 -20.71
C LYS A 311 -18.25 -6.04 -20.49
N GLN A 312 -18.02 -6.95 -21.43
CA GLN A 312 -18.43 -8.34 -21.28
C GLN A 312 -17.71 -9.03 -20.11
N LEU A 313 -16.41 -8.75 -19.89
CA LEU A 313 -15.70 -9.25 -18.72
C LEU A 313 -16.33 -8.74 -17.42
N LYS A 314 -16.70 -7.47 -17.36
CA LYS A 314 -17.38 -6.88 -16.21
C LYS A 314 -18.75 -7.52 -15.97
N ASP A 315 -19.57 -7.66 -17.01
CA ASP A 315 -20.88 -8.29 -16.92
C ASP A 315 -20.76 -9.77 -16.48
N ASP A 316 -19.76 -10.49 -16.98
CA ASP A 316 -19.51 -11.89 -16.57
C ASP A 316 -19.07 -12.00 -15.10
N MET A 317 -18.28 -11.05 -14.58
CA MET A 317 -17.91 -10.98 -13.16
C MET A 317 -19.11 -10.61 -12.28
N GLU A 318 -19.96 -9.70 -12.72
CA GLU A 318 -21.18 -9.33 -11.98
C GLU A 318 -22.16 -10.51 -11.91
N ASN A 319 -22.34 -11.24 -13.02
CA ASN A 319 -23.18 -12.44 -13.07
C ASN A 319 -22.60 -13.64 -12.31
N SER A 320 -21.31 -13.61 -11.94
CA SER A 320 -20.70 -14.71 -11.19
C SER A 320 -20.94 -14.62 -9.70
N LEU A 321 -21.23 -13.42 -9.18
CA LEU A 321 -21.42 -13.18 -7.75
C LEU A 321 -22.64 -13.91 -7.19
N THR A 322 -22.53 -14.43 -5.96
CA THR A 322 -23.68 -15.08 -5.28
C THR A 322 -24.60 -14.08 -4.58
N GLU A 323 -24.08 -12.91 -4.25
CA GLU A 323 -24.82 -11.80 -3.61
C GLU A 323 -24.91 -10.59 -4.55
N GLU A 324 -25.94 -9.75 -4.38
CA GLU A 324 -26.07 -8.51 -5.14
C GLU A 324 -24.92 -7.55 -4.84
N VAL A 325 -24.37 -6.93 -5.88
CA VAL A 325 -23.26 -5.99 -5.77
C VAL A 325 -23.71 -4.74 -5.01
N GLN A 326 -23.17 -4.56 -3.80
CA GLN A 326 -23.40 -3.34 -3.01
C GLN A 326 -22.35 -2.26 -3.31
N GLU A 327 -21.14 -2.65 -3.71
CA GLU A 327 -19.99 -1.76 -3.92
C GLU A 327 -19.40 -1.90 -5.34
N ASN A 328 -18.07 -2.03 -5.44
CA ASN A 328 -17.35 -2.20 -6.69
C ASN A 328 -17.35 -3.70 -7.08
N VAL A 329 -17.91 -4.03 -8.26
CA VAL A 329 -17.96 -5.41 -8.81
C VAL A 329 -16.62 -6.13 -8.72
N VAL A 330 -15.50 -5.43 -8.97
CA VAL A 330 -14.18 -6.04 -8.93
C VAL A 330 -13.83 -6.46 -7.50
N THR A 331 -13.98 -5.56 -6.53
CA THR A 331 -13.68 -5.85 -5.12
C THR A 331 -14.59 -6.94 -4.56
N GLU A 332 -15.88 -6.90 -4.89
CA GLU A 332 -16.83 -7.96 -4.52
C GLU A 332 -16.40 -9.32 -5.06
N PHE A 333 -16.05 -9.40 -6.34
CA PHE A 333 -15.64 -10.65 -7.00
C PHE A 333 -14.39 -11.26 -6.34
N PHE A 334 -13.35 -10.46 -6.14
CA PHE A 334 -12.11 -10.95 -5.52
C PHE A 334 -12.32 -11.33 -4.04
N ARG A 335 -13.18 -10.59 -3.32
CA ARG A 335 -13.54 -10.89 -1.94
C ARG A 335 -14.31 -12.19 -1.80
N GLU A 336 -15.34 -12.41 -2.62
CA GLU A 336 -16.11 -13.66 -2.63
C GLU A 336 -15.22 -14.86 -2.98
N PHE A 337 -14.39 -14.73 -4.02
CA PHE A 337 -13.45 -15.77 -4.41
C PHE A 337 -12.49 -16.15 -3.27
N HIS A 338 -11.98 -15.16 -2.55
CA HIS A 338 -11.13 -15.39 -1.37
C HIS A 338 -11.89 -16.09 -0.25
N ASN A 339 -13.10 -15.62 0.08
CA ASN A 339 -13.94 -16.20 1.13
C ASN A 339 -14.26 -17.68 0.84
N LEU A 340 -14.64 -18.01 -0.40
CA LEU A 340 -14.89 -19.39 -0.82
C LEU A 340 -13.67 -20.29 -0.65
N LYS A 341 -12.46 -19.79 -0.97
CA LYS A 341 -11.21 -20.52 -0.74
C LYS A 341 -10.93 -20.74 0.75
N VAL A 342 -11.11 -19.71 1.58
CA VAL A 342 -10.88 -19.80 3.04
C VAL A 342 -11.82 -20.80 3.70
N VAL A 343 -13.09 -20.82 3.29
CA VAL A 343 -14.10 -21.71 3.88
C VAL A 343 -13.79 -23.19 3.67
N ARG A 344 -13.11 -23.57 2.58
CA ARG A 344 -12.65 -24.97 2.36
C ARG A 344 -11.63 -25.44 3.40
N GLU A 345 -11.02 -24.52 4.13
CA GLU A 345 -10.00 -24.82 5.14
C GLU A 345 -10.57 -24.80 6.57
N ILE A 346 -11.83 -24.38 6.74
CA ILE A 346 -12.49 -24.24 8.02
C ILE A 346 -13.40 -25.44 8.26
N ILE A 347 -13.34 -26.01 9.45
CA ILE A 347 -14.33 -27.00 9.92
C ILE A 347 -15.51 -26.21 10.48
N PRO A 348 -16.73 -26.34 9.90
CA PRO A 348 -17.90 -25.61 10.39
C PRO A 348 -18.27 -26.07 11.81
N ASN A 349 -18.16 -25.19 12.80
CA ASN A 349 -18.55 -25.43 14.18
C ASN A 349 -19.03 -24.12 14.85
N GLU A 350 -19.64 -24.20 16.03
CA GLU A 350 -20.20 -23.03 16.73
C GLU A 350 -19.17 -21.90 16.95
N GLU A 351 -17.90 -22.24 17.12
CA GLU A 351 -16.82 -21.28 17.31
C GLU A 351 -16.44 -20.56 16.00
N ALA A 352 -16.44 -21.26 14.86
CA ALA A 352 -16.21 -20.69 13.54
C ALA A 352 -17.29 -19.65 13.20
N TYR A 353 -18.56 -19.98 13.42
CA TYR A 353 -19.67 -19.04 13.18
C TYR A 353 -19.60 -17.80 14.08
N LYS A 354 -19.13 -17.96 15.32
CA LYS A 354 -18.97 -16.85 16.26
C LYS A 354 -17.81 -15.93 15.89
N ASN A 355 -16.70 -16.51 15.45
CA ASN A 355 -15.46 -15.76 15.17
C ASN A 355 -15.43 -15.17 13.76
N LEU A 356 -16.16 -15.76 12.81
CA LEU A 356 -16.17 -15.39 11.39
C LEU A 356 -17.60 -15.20 10.88
N PRO A 357 -18.38 -14.26 11.46
CA PRO A 357 -19.79 -14.06 11.09
C PRO A 357 -19.96 -13.70 9.60
N ASN A 358 -18.98 -13.03 9.00
CA ASN A 358 -18.99 -12.63 7.59
C ASN A 358 -18.83 -13.83 6.63
N LEU A 359 -18.41 -15.00 7.13
CA LEU A 359 -18.29 -16.23 6.34
C LEU A 359 -19.47 -17.18 6.52
N ALA A 360 -20.46 -16.84 7.35
CA ALA A 360 -21.55 -17.73 7.72
C ALA A 360 -22.34 -18.24 6.50
N SER A 361 -22.69 -17.35 5.56
CA SER A 361 -23.41 -17.72 4.34
C SER A 361 -22.66 -18.73 3.47
N TYR A 362 -21.32 -18.64 3.45
CA TYR A 362 -20.46 -19.56 2.71
C TYR A 362 -20.23 -20.88 3.46
N LEU A 363 -20.15 -20.86 4.80
CA LEU A 363 -20.04 -22.07 5.64
C LEU A 363 -21.28 -22.97 5.53
N ASP A 364 -22.45 -22.38 5.28
CA ASP A 364 -23.71 -23.10 5.05
C ASP A 364 -23.80 -23.74 3.65
N MET A 365 -22.91 -23.39 2.71
CA MET A 365 -22.91 -23.97 1.36
C MET A 365 -22.37 -25.40 1.37
N SER A 366 -22.90 -26.25 0.48
CA SER A 366 -22.33 -27.59 0.28
C SER A 366 -20.99 -27.51 -0.47
N ASP A 367 -20.09 -28.47 -0.19
CA ASP A 367 -18.82 -28.63 -0.90
C ASP A 367 -18.96 -28.59 -2.43
N GLN A 368 -20.02 -29.21 -2.96
CA GLN A 368 -20.28 -29.23 -4.41
C GLN A 368 -20.63 -27.85 -4.96
N GLN A 369 -21.35 -27.03 -4.21
CA GLN A 369 -21.68 -25.66 -4.59
C GLN A 369 -20.42 -24.78 -4.59
N VAL A 370 -19.63 -24.86 -3.52
CA VAL A 370 -18.37 -24.10 -3.39
C VAL A 370 -17.41 -24.48 -4.52
N ASP A 371 -17.18 -25.78 -4.75
CA ASP A 371 -16.29 -26.27 -5.81
C ASP A 371 -16.77 -25.84 -7.22
N TYR A 372 -18.08 -25.78 -7.44
CA TYR A 372 -18.65 -25.29 -8.71
C TYR A 372 -18.37 -23.80 -8.92
N ILE A 373 -18.61 -22.97 -7.90
CA ILE A 373 -18.39 -21.51 -7.98
C ILE A 373 -16.90 -21.22 -8.18
N ILE A 374 -16.02 -21.83 -7.39
CA ILE A 374 -14.57 -21.64 -7.51
C ILE A 374 -14.07 -21.96 -8.94
N ARG A 375 -14.49 -23.08 -9.53
CA ARG A 375 -14.04 -23.45 -10.90
C ARG A 375 -14.53 -22.46 -11.96
N LYS A 376 -15.76 -21.98 -11.80
CA LYS A 376 -16.34 -20.94 -12.67
C LYS A 376 -15.53 -19.64 -12.57
N ASP A 377 -15.19 -19.22 -11.35
CA ASP A 377 -14.47 -17.97 -11.09
C ASP A 377 -12.99 -18.05 -11.46
N GLU A 378 -12.34 -19.21 -11.31
CA GLU A 378 -10.99 -19.47 -11.83
C GLU A 378 -10.93 -19.30 -13.36
N THR A 379 -11.99 -19.70 -14.06
CA THR A 379 -12.10 -19.48 -15.50
C THR A 379 -12.19 -17.99 -15.82
N LEU A 380 -12.91 -17.21 -15.03
CA LEU A 380 -13.00 -15.75 -15.17
C LEU A 380 -11.68 -15.05 -14.85
N LEU A 381 -11.01 -15.42 -13.76
CA LEU A 381 -9.69 -14.90 -13.38
C LEU A 381 -8.66 -15.07 -14.50
N SER A 382 -8.65 -16.24 -15.15
CA SER A 382 -7.76 -16.52 -16.28
C SER A 382 -8.01 -15.63 -17.51
N ARG A 383 -9.16 -14.97 -17.57
CA ARG A 383 -9.53 -14.05 -18.66
C ARG A 383 -9.10 -12.61 -18.38
N ILE A 384 -8.77 -12.24 -17.15
CA ILE A 384 -8.46 -10.86 -16.76
C ILE A 384 -7.11 -10.41 -17.33
N PHE A 385 -6.02 -11.10 -17.01
CA PHE A 385 -4.68 -10.66 -17.41
C PHE A 385 -4.26 -11.33 -18.72
N LYS A 386 -4.76 -10.79 -19.83
CA LYS A 386 -4.42 -11.23 -21.18
C LYS A 386 -3.69 -10.15 -21.95
N LYS A 387 -2.88 -10.57 -22.92
CA LYS A 387 -2.18 -9.67 -23.84
C LYS A 387 -3.11 -8.64 -24.49
N GLU A 388 -4.30 -9.07 -24.92
CA GLU A 388 -5.31 -8.17 -25.50
C GLU A 388 -5.76 -7.04 -24.54
N HIS A 389 -5.83 -7.30 -23.24
CA HIS A 389 -6.20 -6.31 -22.23
C HIS A 389 -5.04 -5.37 -21.88
N VAL A 390 -3.81 -5.91 -21.85
CA VAL A 390 -2.59 -5.12 -21.68
C VAL A 390 -2.42 -4.16 -22.86
N ASP A 391 -2.61 -4.65 -24.09
CA ASP A 391 -2.50 -3.85 -25.31
C ASP A 391 -3.55 -2.71 -25.32
N LEU A 392 -4.78 -2.97 -24.86
CA LEU A 392 -5.80 -1.92 -24.69
C LEU A 392 -5.38 -0.82 -23.71
N LEU A 393 -4.78 -1.19 -22.56
CA LEU A 393 -4.29 -0.20 -21.59
C LEU A 393 -3.10 0.60 -22.13
N LYS A 394 -2.21 -0.03 -22.90
CA LYS A 394 -1.09 0.65 -23.57
C LYS A 394 -1.57 1.62 -24.65
N GLU A 395 -2.59 1.24 -25.42
CA GLU A 395 -3.21 2.16 -26.38
C GLU A 395 -3.83 3.38 -25.67
N VAL A 396 -4.48 3.17 -24.52
CA VAL A 396 -5.01 4.27 -23.71
C VAL A 396 -3.89 5.15 -23.15
N SER A 397 -2.79 4.55 -22.69
CA SER A 397 -1.66 5.32 -22.12
C SER A 397 -1.01 6.24 -23.17
N GLU A 398 -0.96 5.80 -24.43
CA GLU A 398 -0.47 6.59 -25.56
C GLU A 398 -1.47 7.66 -26.00
N ASN A 399 -2.76 7.33 -26.11
CA ASN A 399 -3.78 8.21 -26.69
C ASN A 399 -4.40 9.22 -25.71
N ARG A 400 -4.45 8.92 -24.40
CA ARG A 400 -4.99 9.81 -23.36
C ARG A 400 -3.90 10.54 -22.57
N CYS A 401 -2.69 10.59 -23.12
CA CYS A 401 -1.53 11.31 -22.58
C CYS A 401 -1.23 10.95 -21.12
N PHE A 402 -1.01 9.66 -20.82
CA PHE A 402 -0.36 9.31 -19.56
C PHE A 402 0.94 10.11 -19.45
N VAL A 403 1.21 10.68 -18.27
CA VAL A 403 2.54 11.23 -17.98
C VAL A 403 3.56 10.09 -17.88
N GLU A 404 4.84 10.39 -18.04
CA GLU A 404 5.89 9.35 -18.06
C GLU A 404 5.86 8.50 -16.77
N GLU A 405 5.59 9.11 -15.62
CA GLU A 405 5.46 8.40 -14.34
C GLU A 405 4.30 7.38 -14.34
N GLN A 406 3.19 7.68 -15.02
CA GLN A 406 2.08 6.73 -15.16
C GLN A 406 2.43 5.58 -16.10
N LYS A 407 3.18 5.85 -17.18
CA LYS A 407 3.62 4.79 -18.11
C LYS A 407 4.59 3.83 -17.42
N GLU A 408 5.56 4.36 -16.68
CA GLU A 408 6.50 3.55 -15.89
C GLU A 408 5.77 2.67 -14.86
N GLN A 409 4.77 3.23 -14.16
CA GLN A 409 3.96 2.44 -13.21
C GLN A 409 3.14 1.34 -13.90
N LEU A 410 2.59 1.62 -15.09
CA LEU A 410 1.85 0.62 -15.86
C LEU A 410 2.77 -0.53 -16.31
N ASP A 411 3.96 -0.21 -16.84
CA ASP A 411 4.92 -1.21 -17.28
C ASP A 411 5.45 -2.06 -16.12
N GLU A 412 5.67 -1.46 -14.95
CA GLU A 412 6.05 -2.21 -13.75
C GLU A 412 4.94 -3.15 -13.27
N LEU A 413 3.68 -2.66 -13.22
CA LEU A 413 2.51 -3.47 -12.85
C LEU A 413 2.35 -4.67 -13.78
N VAL A 414 2.43 -4.46 -15.10
CA VAL A 414 2.34 -5.52 -16.11
C VAL A 414 3.46 -6.54 -15.93
N SER A 415 4.70 -6.09 -15.76
CA SER A 415 5.86 -6.96 -15.57
C SER A 415 5.72 -7.86 -14.33
N LEU A 416 5.18 -7.34 -13.22
CA LEU A 416 4.93 -8.15 -12.02
C LEU A 416 3.93 -9.27 -12.30
N LEU A 417 2.80 -8.93 -12.92
CA LEU A 417 1.73 -9.89 -13.22
C LEU A 417 2.16 -10.94 -14.26
N GLU A 418 2.95 -10.57 -15.27
CA GLU A 418 3.54 -11.51 -16.24
C GLU A 418 4.45 -12.54 -15.57
N ASN A 419 5.14 -12.15 -14.50
CA ASN A 419 6.00 -13.03 -13.72
C ASN A 419 5.26 -13.81 -12.62
N GLY A 420 3.93 -13.71 -12.54
CA GLY A 420 3.13 -14.34 -11.48
C GLY A 420 3.42 -13.78 -10.10
N LYS A 421 3.84 -12.52 -9.99
CA LYS A 421 4.21 -11.87 -8.73
C LYS A 421 3.16 -10.85 -8.33
N GLY A 422 2.97 -10.73 -7.02
CA GLY A 422 2.15 -9.70 -6.41
C GLY A 422 2.93 -8.76 -5.51
N ILE A 423 2.30 -7.65 -5.14
CA ILE A 423 2.82 -6.67 -4.18
C ILE A 423 1.78 -6.38 -3.12
N LYS A 424 2.26 -6.05 -1.92
CA LYS A 424 1.39 -5.62 -0.83
C LYS A 424 0.87 -4.22 -1.11
N PHE A 425 -0.44 -4.05 -1.02
CA PHE A 425 -1.16 -2.78 -1.24
C PHE A 425 -0.84 -2.09 -2.59
N PRO A 426 -1.23 -2.69 -3.73
CA PRO A 426 -0.93 -2.18 -5.07
C PRO A 426 -1.34 -0.73 -5.30
N TYR A 427 -2.47 -0.31 -4.72
CA TYR A 427 -2.96 1.06 -4.79
C TYR A 427 -1.93 2.11 -4.34
N PHE A 428 -1.13 1.85 -3.30
CA PHE A 428 -0.12 2.82 -2.85
C PHE A 428 1.06 2.90 -3.80
N LYS A 429 1.51 1.74 -4.30
CA LYS A 429 2.66 1.67 -5.19
C LYS A 429 2.33 2.27 -6.55
N PHE A 430 1.12 2.03 -7.06
CA PHE A 430 0.68 2.44 -8.38
C PHE A 430 -0.40 3.53 -8.35
N LYS A 431 -0.36 4.41 -7.34
CA LYS A 431 -1.38 5.44 -7.08
C LYS A 431 -1.65 6.38 -8.24
N PHE A 432 -0.71 6.56 -9.16
CA PHE A 432 -0.90 7.45 -10.31
C PHE A 432 -1.69 6.77 -11.44
N LEU A 433 -1.81 5.44 -11.43
CA LEU A 433 -2.64 4.69 -12.37
C LEU A 433 -4.13 4.77 -12.02
N TYR A 434 -4.48 4.78 -10.75
CA TYR A 434 -5.88 4.68 -10.32
C TYR A 434 -6.05 5.22 -8.91
N SER A 435 -7.10 6.02 -8.70
CA SER A 435 -7.50 6.57 -7.39
C SER A 435 -8.94 6.14 -7.09
N PRO A 436 -9.17 5.22 -6.13
CA PRO A 436 -10.50 4.79 -5.75
C PRO A 436 -11.29 5.95 -5.18
N ASP A 437 -12.58 5.98 -5.51
CA ASP A 437 -13.51 6.95 -4.98
C ASP A 437 -14.00 6.55 -3.58
N ASN A 438 -13.49 7.24 -2.55
CA ASN A 438 -13.88 7.03 -1.16
C ASN A 438 -14.98 8.00 -0.67
N HIS A 439 -15.66 8.72 -1.58
CA HIS A 439 -16.68 9.69 -1.21
C HIS A 439 -18.00 8.99 -0.86
N SER A 440 -18.58 9.37 0.28
CA SER A 440 -19.90 8.90 0.72
C SER A 440 -21.02 9.44 -0.19
N VAL A 441 -22.24 8.92 -0.03
CA VAL A 441 -23.41 9.42 -0.77
C VAL A 441 -23.65 10.90 -0.45
N GLU A 442 -23.46 11.28 0.82
CA GLU A 442 -23.58 12.66 1.29
C GLU A 442 -22.51 13.57 0.65
N ASP A 443 -21.27 13.10 0.55
CA ASP A 443 -20.18 13.84 -0.10
C ASP A 443 -20.49 14.07 -1.59
N VAL A 444 -20.99 13.04 -2.29
CA VAL A 444 -21.40 13.15 -3.70
C VAL A 444 -22.54 14.16 -3.86
N GLU A 445 -23.51 14.15 -2.97
CA GLU A 445 -24.63 15.09 -2.97
C GLU A 445 -24.16 16.54 -2.76
N GLU A 446 -23.28 16.79 -1.78
CA GLU A 446 -22.72 18.13 -1.54
C GLU A 446 -21.89 18.63 -2.72
N ILE A 447 -21.04 17.77 -3.28
CA ILE A 447 -20.22 18.10 -4.45
C ILE A 447 -21.12 18.44 -5.65
N ALA A 448 -22.12 17.61 -5.94
CA ALA A 448 -23.04 17.84 -7.06
C ALA A 448 -23.82 19.16 -6.90
N LYS A 449 -24.35 19.43 -5.70
CA LYS A 449 -25.03 20.69 -5.39
C LYS A 449 -24.08 21.88 -5.52
N GLY A 450 -22.86 21.75 -5.01
CA GLY A 450 -21.85 22.80 -5.06
C GLY A 450 -21.48 23.19 -6.48
N LEU A 451 -21.22 22.19 -7.34
CA LEU A 451 -20.91 22.41 -8.75
C LEU A 451 -22.09 23.01 -9.54
N ALA A 452 -23.30 22.48 -9.34
CA ALA A 452 -24.50 23.01 -9.96
C ALA A 452 -24.74 24.48 -9.54
N LEU A 453 -24.58 24.79 -8.25
CA LEU A 453 -24.69 26.17 -7.77
C LEU A 453 -23.60 27.07 -8.35
N PHE A 454 -22.38 26.60 -8.47
CA PHE A 454 -21.27 27.35 -9.05
C PHE A 454 -21.50 27.73 -10.52
N LEU A 455 -22.17 26.88 -11.29
CA LEU A 455 -22.58 27.18 -12.68
C LEU A 455 -23.56 28.35 -12.77
N THR A 456 -24.26 28.69 -11.68
CA THR A 456 -25.15 29.85 -11.63
C THR A 456 -24.43 31.17 -11.33
N VAL A 457 -23.15 31.12 -10.96
CA VAL A 457 -22.33 32.32 -10.75
C VAL A 457 -22.26 33.08 -12.09
N PRO A 458 -22.55 34.39 -12.13
CA PRO A 458 -22.71 35.12 -13.40
C PRO A 458 -21.52 35.00 -14.37
N SER A 459 -20.30 34.97 -13.85
CA SER A 459 -19.07 34.79 -14.62
C SER A 459 -18.99 33.42 -15.27
N VAL A 460 -19.19 32.37 -14.46
CA VAL A 460 -19.20 30.96 -14.87
C VAL A 460 -20.34 30.67 -15.85
N PHE A 461 -21.54 31.15 -15.55
CA PHE A 461 -22.72 31.01 -16.40
C PHE A 461 -22.50 31.63 -17.78
N LYS A 462 -22.02 32.88 -17.81
CA LYS A 462 -21.73 33.61 -19.05
C LYS A 462 -20.64 32.93 -19.86
N TRP A 463 -19.60 32.41 -19.21
CA TRP A 463 -18.51 31.68 -19.86
C TRP A 463 -18.95 30.35 -20.46
N PHE A 464 -19.70 29.56 -19.70
CA PHE A 464 -20.23 28.28 -20.17
C PHE A 464 -21.12 28.47 -21.41
N HIS A 465 -22.02 29.46 -21.37
CA HIS A 465 -22.93 29.78 -22.48
C HIS A 465 -22.31 30.61 -23.62
N SER A 466 -21.06 31.08 -23.47
CA SER A 466 -20.31 31.75 -24.53
C SER A 466 -19.41 30.79 -25.32
N ASP A 467 -19.72 29.49 -25.26
CA ASP A 467 -18.89 28.43 -25.82
C ASP A 467 -17.46 28.55 -25.24
N TYR A 468 -17.36 28.63 -23.91
CA TYR A 468 -16.10 28.71 -23.17
C TYR A 468 -15.20 29.90 -23.54
N SER A 469 -15.79 31.01 -24.01
CA SER A 469 -15.03 32.20 -24.41
C SER A 469 -14.63 33.04 -23.22
N PHE A 470 -13.33 33.34 -23.15
CA PHE A 470 -12.72 34.22 -22.15
C PHE A 470 -12.63 35.68 -22.62
N GLU A 471 -13.02 36.01 -23.86
CA GLU A 471 -12.77 37.33 -24.46
C GLU A 471 -13.47 38.50 -23.75
N ASN A 472 -14.54 38.21 -23.00
CA ASN A 472 -15.39 39.21 -22.34
C ASN A 472 -15.48 39.02 -20.82
N LEU A 473 -14.46 38.39 -20.23
CA LEU A 473 -14.34 38.21 -18.78
C LEU A 473 -13.26 39.15 -18.26
N SER A 474 -13.52 39.80 -17.13
CA SER A 474 -12.47 40.44 -16.34
C SER A 474 -11.54 39.39 -15.72
N ASP A 475 -10.39 39.81 -15.22
CA ASP A 475 -9.42 38.90 -14.58
C ASP A 475 -10.04 38.15 -13.39
N LYS A 476 -10.89 38.83 -12.61
CA LYS A 476 -11.62 38.22 -11.50
C LYS A 476 -12.60 37.16 -11.99
N GLU A 477 -13.40 37.49 -13.01
CA GLU A 477 -14.37 36.54 -13.59
C GLU A 477 -13.66 35.35 -14.26
N SER A 478 -12.49 35.57 -14.85
CA SER A 478 -11.65 34.51 -15.41
C SER A 478 -11.11 33.57 -14.33
N SER A 479 -10.68 34.11 -13.17
CA SER A 479 -10.28 33.28 -12.03
C SER A 479 -11.43 32.42 -11.51
N GLU A 480 -12.61 33.00 -11.34
CA GLU A 480 -13.81 32.28 -10.88
C GLU A 480 -14.19 31.13 -11.84
N VAL A 481 -14.07 31.36 -13.14
CA VAL A 481 -14.27 30.34 -14.19
C VAL A 481 -13.24 29.21 -14.11
N ILE A 482 -11.96 29.53 -13.90
CA ILE A 482 -10.90 28.53 -13.81
C ILE A 482 -11.02 27.71 -12.52
N ASP A 483 -11.37 28.35 -11.40
CA ASP A 483 -11.62 27.67 -10.14
C ASP A 483 -12.79 26.68 -10.28
N PHE A 484 -13.88 27.10 -10.92
CA PHE A 484 -14.98 26.21 -11.27
C PHE A 484 -14.52 25.04 -12.14
N ALA A 485 -13.82 25.30 -13.24
CA ALA A 485 -13.38 24.27 -14.16
C ALA A 485 -12.48 23.24 -13.47
N ASN A 486 -11.57 23.69 -12.59
CA ASN A 486 -10.71 22.82 -11.79
C ASN A 486 -11.47 22.01 -10.74
N LEU A 487 -12.44 22.62 -10.05
CA LEU A 487 -13.31 21.92 -9.11
C LEU A 487 -14.12 20.83 -9.82
N ALA A 488 -14.67 21.14 -11.00
CA ALA A 488 -15.42 20.20 -11.81
C ALA A 488 -14.56 19.08 -12.42
N LEU A 489 -13.23 19.21 -12.45
CA LEU A 489 -12.35 18.08 -12.78
C LEU A 489 -12.36 17.02 -11.69
N LEU A 490 -12.79 17.32 -10.46
CA LEU A 490 -12.92 16.35 -9.35
C LEU A 490 -11.64 15.52 -9.15
N ASN A 491 -10.48 16.19 -9.20
CA ASN A 491 -9.15 15.55 -9.16
C ASN A 491 -8.95 14.45 -10.21
N ASN A 492 -9.65 14.54 -11.34
CA ASN A 492 -9.72 13.53 -12.39
C ASN A 492 -10.26 12.16 -11.94
N ASN A 493 -11.04 12.13 -10.85
CA ASN A 493 -11.72 10.92 -10.41
C ASN A 493 -12.96 10.66 -11.28
N GLN A 494 -12.86 9.70 -12.21
CA GLN A 494 -13.93 9.38 -13.14
C GLN A 494 -15.13 8.70 -12.46
N GLU A 495 -14.89 7.90 -11.42
CA GLU A 495 -15.97 7.24 -10.68
C GLU A 495 -16.82 8.27 -9.93
N LEU A 496 -16.16 9.22 -9.26
CA LEU A 496 -16.83 10.36 -8.62
C LEU A 496 -17.60 11.21 -9.63
N LYS A 497 -17.02 11.48 -10.82
CA LYS A 497 -17.74 12.17 -11.92
C LYS A 497 -19.01 11.43 -12.33
N GLU A 498 -18.96 10.11 -12.47
CA GLU A 498 -20.13 9.29 -12.83
C GLU A 498 -21.19 9.29 -11.71
N LYS A 499 -20.79 9.20 -10.44
CA LYS A 499 -21.72 9.31 -9.29
C LYS A 499 -22.38 10.69 -9.25
N VAL A 500 -21.63 11.77 -9.45
CA VAL A 500 -22.14 13.13 -9.54
C VAL A 500 -23.10 13.29 -10.74
N LYS A 501 -22.75 12.75 -11.92
CA LYS A 501 -23.64 12.72 -13.09
C LYS A 501 -24.96 12.00 -12.80
N ARG A 502 -24.91 10.80 -12.22
CA ARG A 502 -26.12 10.02 -11.89
C ARG A 502 -27.03 10.79 -10.92
N TYR A 503 -26.45 11.37 -9.87
CA TYR A 503 -27.19 12.19 -8.92
C TYR A 503 -27.85 13.40 -9.61
N ALA A 504 -27.14 14.10 -10.51
CA ALA A 504 -27.70 15.21 -11.28
C ALA A 504 -28.88 14.77 -12.16
N VAL A 505 -28.78 13.61 -12.82
CA VAL A 505 -29.88 13.00 -13.61
C VAL A 505 -31.09 12.68 -12.74
N GLU A 506 -30.88 12.11 -11.55
CA GLU A 506 -31.95 11.80 -10.60
C GLU A 506 -32.66 13.05 -10.10
N LYS A 507 -31.91 14.13 -9.82
CA LYS A 507 -32.51 15.42 -9.47
C LYS A 507 -33.37 15.98 -10.57
N LEU A 508 -32.92 15.94 -11.83
CA LEU A 508 -33.70 16.40 -12.98
C LEU A 508 -35.00 15.61 -13.19
N ARG A 509 -35.04 14.32 -12.83
CA ARG A 509 -36.28 13.52 -12.86
C ARG A 509 -37.29 13.96 -11.81
N SER A 510 -36.82 14.48 -10.68
CA SER A 510 -37.66 14.91 -9.55
C SER A 510 -38.10 16.37 -9.64
N ASN A 511 -37.33 17.24 -10.31
CA ASN A 511 -37.64 18.65 -10.54
C ASN A 511 -36.80 19.18 -11.71
N ILE A 512 -37.35 20.02 -12.59
CA ILE A 512 -36.58 20.61 -13.71
C ILE A 512 -35.79 21.78 -13.13
N ASP A 513 -34.51 21.55 -12.85
CA ASP A 513 -33.59 22.56 -12.32
C ASP A 513 -32.45 22.80 -13.31
N LEU A 514 -32.49 23.97 -13.96
CA LEU A 514 -31.57 24.41 -15.03
C LEU A 514 -30.07 24.18 -14.70
N PRO A 515 -29.56 24.43 -13.48
CA PRO A 515 -28.14 24.27 -13.18
C PRO A 515 -27.65 22.82 -13.24
N TYR A 516 -28.52 21.83 -13.01
CA TYR A 516 -28.13 20.42 -13.15
C TYR A 516 -28.13 19.97 -14.62
N CYS A 517 -28.94 20.59 -15.49
CA CYS A 517 -28.82 20.40 -16.93
C CYS A 517 -27.49 20.93 -17.45
N ASP A 518 -27.11 22.14 -17.04
CA ASP A 518 -25.84 22.77 -17.42
C ASP A 518 -24.64 21.98 -16.90
N LEU A 519 -24.74 21.41 -15.69
CA LEU A 519 -23.69 20.55 -15.13
C LEU A 519 -23.47 19.28 -15.95
N LEU A 520 -24.56 18.64 -16.40
CA LEU A 520 -24.46 17.45 -17.25
C LEU A 520 -23.86 17.80 -18.61
N ALA A 521 -24.32 18.88 -19.24
CA ALA A 521 -23.78 19.37 -20.50
C ALA A 521 -22.29 19.69 -20.38
N PHE A 522 -21.88 20.41 -19.33
CA PHE A 522 -20.48 20.71 -19.05
C PHE A 522 -19.61 19.45 -18.95
N PHE A 523 -20.08 18.43 -18.24
CA PHE A 523 -19.32 17.18 -18.15
C PHE A 523 -19.28 16.38 -19.44
N ASP A 524 -20.26 16.53 -20.32
CA ASP A 524 -20.24 15.91 -21.65
C ASP A 524 -19.29 16.66 -22.59
N ASP A 525 -19.25 17.99 -22.48
CA ASP A 525 -18.32 18.84 -23.20
C ASP A 525 -16.85 18.61 -22.78
N LEU A 526 -16.60 18.26 -21.51
CA LEU A 526 -15.28 17.81 -21.04
C LEU A 526 -14.80 16.50 -21.69
N LEU A 527 -15.66 15.75 -22.39
CA LEU A 527 -15.25 14.59 -23.17
C LEU A 527 -14.75 14.97 -24.58
N VAL A 528 -14.93 16.23 -24.99
CA VAL A 528 -14.55 16.73 -26.32
C VAL A 528 -13.16 17.36 -26.25
N PRO A 529 -12.12 16.79 -26.88
CA PRO A 529 -10.74 17.27 -26.75
C PRO A 529 -10.55 18.73 -27.13
N SER A 530 -11.24 19.22 -28.17
CA SER A 530 -11.18 20.63 -28.60
C SER A 530 -11.78 21.58 -27.56
N ILE A 531 -12.75 21.14 -26.77
CA ILE A 531 -13.34 21.93 -25.69
C ILE A 531 -12.39 21.94 -24.49
N VAL A 532 -11.81 20.78 -24.13
CA VAL A 532 -10.79 20.70 -23.07
C VAL A 532 -9.60 21.60 -23.40
N GLU A 533 -9.13 21.61 -24.65
CA GLU A 533 -8.07 22.52 -25.11
C GLU A 533 -8.51 23.99 -25.07
N LYS A 534 -9.79 24.29 -25.33
CA LYS A 534 -10.32 25.66 -25.23
C LYS A 534 -10.40 26.15 -23.78
N ILE A 535 -10.74 25.27 -22.85
CA ILE A 535 -10.88 25.56 -21.41
C ILE A 535 -9.50 25.65 -20.75
N PHE A 536 -8.61 24.68 -20.99
CA PHE A 536 -7.36 24.49 -20.27
C PHE A 536 -6.09 24.73 -21.11
N GLY A 537 -6.22 24.87 -22.43
CA GLY A 537 -5.09 24.98 -23.37
C GLY A 537 -4.60 26.39 -23.66
N LYS A 538 -5.17 27.43 -23.02
CA LYS A 538 -4.58 28.77 -23.04
C LYS A 538 -3.21 28.76 -22.33
N LYS A 539 -2.16 28.66 -23.13
CA LYS A 539 -0.76 28.94 -22.77
C LYS A 539 -0.48 30.43 -22.68
#